data_AF-A0A7V5HG45-F1
#
_entry.id   AF-A0A7V5HG45-F1
#
_cell.length_a   1.000
_cell.length_b   1.000
_cell.length_c   1.000
_cell.angle_alpha   90.00
_cell.angle_beta   90.00
_cell.angle_gamma   90.00
#
_symmetry.space_group_name_H-M   'P 1'
#
loop_
_entity.id
_entity.type
_entity.pdbx_description
1 polymer ?
#
loop_
_entity_poly.entity_id
_entity_poly.type
_entity_poly.pdbx_seq_one_letter_code
_entity_poly.pdbx_strand_id
1 'polypeptide(L)'
;MKENGQVGKIKILISFLGAGNYQKVKYHFHNKSYESHLSLIPLIDIYQPDKIYVIGTENSNWSLLRNLNYEQIKIPSGKNTEEFWTIFSLLAKKIKLTNAEIAFDITHSFRSIPFFVVIFTQFIKFLEKSAEISHIFYGHLDWLKEESTIIDLQPLTALLDWLEAISSLQKYGDLEGLCQLMKKTDQEIRKEHSFPVSSSFKKLWRTLETLNGIAQMTFVPQLGQLAHELAELIDDEKLNDEIEQYVKPLTLILPEFKKLIQRFKKENECETLLEIAGWYLENKNPTQALIVLRETIVTYEAAKRGFDIYDKNQRDIVERDLNEVRRTSSEPIHKLWNQVIDARNDVAHALMKKTGKNIDANRASRKVWRLLNKSQQILLKGAKHAGRN
;
A
#
# COMPACT_ATOMS: atom_id res chain seq x y z
N MET A 1 17.89 6.36 -35.73
CA MET A 1 16.92 5.28 -36.01
C MET A 1 15.97 5.21 -34.85
N LYS A 2 14.73 5.67 -35.05
CA LYS A 2 13.64 5.55 -34.08
C LYS A 2 12.94 4.23 -34.36
N GLU A 3 13.23 3.20 -33.57
CA GLU A 3 12.42 1.98 -33.48
C GLU A 3 12.05 1.78 -32.02
N ASN A 4 11.05 2.52 -31.55
CA ASN A 4 10.24 2.13 -30.41
C ASN A 4 8.84 1.85 -30.95
N GLY A 5 8.70 0.74 -31.69
CA GLY A 5 7.41 0.13 -31.87
C GLY A 5 7.01 -0.49 -30.55
N GLN A 6 6.17 0.19 -29.76
CA GLN A 6 5.44 -0.50 -28.69
C GLN A 6 4.61 -1.59 -29.38
N VAL A 7 5.04 -2.84 -29.25
CA VAL A 7 4.19 -3.98 -29.62
C VAL A 7 2.94 -3.87 -28.77
N GLY A 8 1.80 -3.59 -29.40
CA GLY A 8 0.52 -3.46 -28.72
C GLY A 8 0.23 -4.71 -27.88
N LYS A 9 -0.39 -4.53 -26.71
CA LYS A 9 -0.84 -5.65 -25.89
C LYS A 9 -1.90 -6.44 -26.66
N ILE A 10 -1.86 -7.77 -26.55
CA ILE A 10 -2.93 -8.62 -27.10
C ILE A 10 -4.19 -8.44 -26.25
N LYS A 11 -5.33 -8.16 -26.87
CA LYS A 11 -6.62 -8.01 -26.16
C LYS A 11 -7.29 -9.36 -25.98
N ILE A 12 -7.55 -9.72 -24.73
CA ILE A 12 -8.13 -11.00 -24.35
C ILE A 12 -9.46 -10.76 -23.64
N LEU A 13 -10.54 -11.32 -24.18
CA LEU A 13 -11.85 -11.36 -23.52
C LEU A 13 -12.07 -12.75 -22.89
N ILE A 14 -12.26 -12.78 -21.58
CA ILE A 14 -12.53 -14.00 -20.81
C ILE A 14 -13.98 -13.95 -20.31
N SER A 15 -14.86 -14.75 -20.91
CA SER A 15 -16.28 -14.78 -20.54
C SER A 15 -16.66 -16.08 -19.83
N PHE A 16 -17.47 -15.96 -18.78
CA PHE A 16 -17.99 -17.12 -18.04
C PHE A 16 -19.40 -17.46 -18.49
N LEU A 17 -19.65 -18.76 -18.71
CA LEU A 17 -20.93 -19.28 -19.17
C LEU A 17 -21.49 -20.31 -18.20
N GLY A 18 -22.71 -20.08 -17.71
CA GLY A 18 -23.47 -21.02 -16.89
C GLY A 18 -24.42 -21.92 -17.71
N ALA A 19 -25.27 -22.64 -16.98
CA ALA A 19 -26.28 -23.56 -17.53
C ALA A 19 -27.67 -22.91 -17.64
N GLY A 20 -27.74 -21.57 -17.63
CA GLY A 20 -29.01 -20.85 -17.65
C GLY A 20 -29.77 -20.97 -18.98
N ASN A 21 -31.08 -20.78 -18.91
CA ASN A 21 -31.92 -20.59 -20.09
C ASN A 21 -31.95 -19.11 -20.46
N TYR A 22 -30.88 -18.64 -21.12
CA TYR A 22 -30.68 -17.23 -21.39
C TYR A 22 -31.61 -16.73 -22.51
N GLN A 23 -32.56 -15.88 -22.12
CA GLN A 23 -33.49 -15.24 -23.03
C GLN A 23 -32.81 -14.13 -23.81
N LYS A 24 -33.35 -13.83 -25.00
CA LYS A 24 -32.89 -12.70 -25.79
C LYS A 24 -33.33 -11.42 -25.10
N VAL A 25 -32.37 -10.55 -24.77
CA VAL A 25 -32.61 -9.27 -24.10
C VAL A 25 -31.86 -8.16 -24.83
N LYS A 26 -32.24 -6.92 -24.56
CA LYS A 26 -31.55 -5.75 -25.10
C LYS A 26 -30.48 -5.28 -24.13
N TYR A 27 -29.22 -5.46 -24.50
CA TYR A 27 -28.06 -5.01 -23.75
C TYR A 27 -27.76 -3.54 -24.04
N HIS A 28 -27.45 -2.77 -23.00
CA HIS A 28 -27.08 -1.36 -23.07
C HIS A 28 -25.68 -1.14 -22.53
N PHE A 29 -24.84 -0.42 -23.29
CA PHE A 29 -23.54 0.05 -22.83
C PHE A 29 -23.28 1.44 -23.37
N HIS A 30 -23.16 2.43 -22.48
CA HIS A 30 -23.19 3.85 -22.84
C HIS A 30 -24.39 4.16 -23.76
N ASN A 31 -24.13 4.70 -24.96
CA ASN A 31 -25.16 5.10 -25.92
C ASN A 31 -25.47 4.02 -26.98
N LYS A 32 -24.95 2.80 -26.82
CA LYS A 32 -25.17 1.68 -27.75
C LYS A 32 -26.12 0.65 -27.15
N SER A 33 -26.91 0.01 -28.02
CA SER A 33 -27.78 -1.10 -27.65
C SER A 33 -27.60 -2.29 -28.59
N TYR A 34 -27.70 -3.50 -28.04
CA TYR A 34 -27.52 -4.74 -28.77
C TYR A 34 -28.57 -5.75 -28.32
N GLU A 35 -29.20 -6.46 -29.25
CA GLU A 35 -30.06 -7.57 -28.88
C GLU A 35 -29.31 -8.89 -28.95
N SER A 36 -29.30 -9.66 -27.86
CA SER A 36 -28.54 -10.90 -27.78
C SER A 36 -29.05 -11.82 -26.68
N HIS A 37 -28.76 -13.12 -26.79
CA HIS A 37 -28.95 -14.09 -25.70
C HIS A 37 -27.83 -14.04 -24.66
N LEU A 38 -26.65 -13.52 -25.03
CA LEU A 38 -25.46 -13.52 -24.18
C LEU A 38 -24.79 -12.14 -24.20
N SER A 39 -24.25 -11.72 -23.05
CA SER A 39 -23.43 -10.51 -22.90
C SER A 39 -22.13 -10.58 -23.72
N LEU A 40 -21.61 -11.80 -23.95
CA LEU A 40 -20.40 -11.99 -24.74
C LEU A 40 -20.50 -11.34 -26.13
N ILE A 41 -21.67 -11.43 -26.80
CA ILE A 41 -21.84 -10.91 -28.16
C ILE A 41 -21.64 -9.39 -28.22
N PRO A 42 -22.37 -8.54 -27.46
CA PRO A 42 -22.10 -7.12 -27.44
C PRO A 42 -20.69 -6.79 -26.94
N LEU A 43 -20.13 -7.56 -26.00
CA LEU A 43 -18.79 -7.33 -25.49
C LEU A 43 -17.69 -7.58 -26.53
N ILE A 44 -17.90 -8.47 -27.51
CA ILE A 44 -16.98 -8.63 -28.64
C ILE A 44 -16.94 -7.34 -29.47
N ASP A 45 -18.08 -6.72 -29.75
CA ASP A 45 -18.13 -5.44 -30.49
C ASP A 45 -17.54 -4.27 -29.68
N ILE A 46 -17.85 -4.23 -28.38
CA ILE A 46 -17.38 -3.17 -27.48
C ILE A 46 -15.87 -3.23 -27.27
N TYR A 47 -15.34 -4.43 -26.98
CA TYR A 47 -13.96 -4.59 -26.54
C TYR A 47 -12.98 -4.88 -27.70
N GLN A 48 -13.46 -5.46 -28.80
CA GLN A 48 -12.67 -5.87 -29.96
C GLN A 48 -11.46 -6.75 -29.58
N PRO A 49 -11.69 -7.93 -28.97
CA PRO A 49 -10.61 -8.80 -28.54
C PRO A 49 -9.90 -9.49 -29.71
N ASP A 50 -8.58 -9.63 -29.61
CA ASP A 50 -7.78 -10.51 -30.48
C ASP A 50 -8.05 -11.99 -30.15
N LYS A 51 -8.37 -12.27 -28.89
CA LYS A 51 -8.57 -13.62 -28.39
C LYS A 51 -9.73 -13.71 -27.40
N ILE A 52 -10.55 -14.74 -27.56
CA ILE A 52 -11.72 -15.00 -26.69
C ILE A 52 -11.55 -16.35 -26.00
N TYR A 53 -11.67 -16.36 -24.68
CA TYR A 53 -11.81 -17.56 -23.87
C TYR A 53 -13.20 -17.63 -23.29
N VAL A 54 -13.86 -18.79 -23.43
CA VAL A 54 -15.12 -19.05 -22.73
C VAL A 54 -14.93 -20.16 -21.71
N ILE A 55 -15.21 -19.82 -20.45
CA ILE A 55 -15.04 -20.69 -19.29
C ILE A 55 -16.42 -21.16 -18.82
N GLY A 56 -16.59 -22.46 -18.64
CA GLY A 56 -17.86 -23.03 -18.18
C GLY A 56 -17.70 -24.46 -17.69
N THR A 57 -18.77 -25.00 -17.11
CA THR A 57 -18.84 -26.41 -16.74
C THR A 57 -19.23 -27.27 -17.94
N GLU A 58 -19.18 -28.60 -17.79
CA GLU A 58 -19.73 -29.53 -18.80
C GLU A 58 -21.19 -29.21 -19.16
N ASN A 59 -21.99 -28.77 -18.18
CA ASN A 59 -23.42 -28.48 -18.34
C ASN A 59 -23.71 -27.05 -18.81
N SER A 60 -22.68 -26.23 -19.06
CA SER A 60 -22.90 -24.87 -19.55
C SER A 60 -23.56 -24.88 -20.92
N ASN A 61 -24.27 -23.80 -21.27
CA ASN A 61 -25.08 -23.75 -22.49
C ASN A 61 -24.25 -23.47 -23.75
N TRP A 62 -23.28 -24.34 -24.04
CA TRP A 62 -22.32 -24.23 -25.16
C TRP A 62 -22.99 -24.11 -26.53
N SER A 63 -24.24 -24.56 -26.66
CA SER A 63 -25.01 -24.49 -27.90
C SER A 63 -25.24 -23.06 -28.39
N LEU A 64 -25.27 -22.08 -27.47
CA LEU A 64 -25.46 -20.66 -27.78
C LEU A 64 -24.23 -20.01 -28.43
N LEU A 65 -23.09 -20.70 -28.46
CA LEU A 65 -21.82 -20.17 -28.95
C LEU A 65 -21.35 -20.77 -30.29
N ARG A 66 -22.16 -21.63 -30.92
CA ARG A 66 -21.79 -22.40 -32.13
C ARG A 66 -21.20 -21.57 -33.29
N ASN A 67 -21.57 -20.30 -33.38
CA ASN A 67 -21.16 -19.40 -34.46
C ASN A 67 -20.04 -18.42 -34.06
N LEU A 68 -19.42 -18.60 -32.90
CA LEU A 68 -18.34 -17.74 -32.41
C LEU A 68 -17.01 -18.48 -32.44
N ASN A 69 -15.93 -17.76 -32.77
CA ASN A 69 -14.57 -18.28 -32.65
C ASN A 69 -14.06 -18.00 -31.23
N TYR A 70 -13.84 -19.05 -30.43
CA TYR A 70 -13.35 -18.94 -29.05
C TYR A 70 -12.58 -20.19 -28.61
N GLU A 71 -11.73 -20.04 -27.60
CA GLU A 71 -11.10 -21.16 -26.91
C GLU A 71 -11.94 -21.60 -25.70
N GLN A 72 -12.41 -22.85 -25.75
CA GLN A 72 -13.20 -23.42 -24.68
C GLN A 72 -12.34 -23.90 -23.51
N ILE A 73 -12.66 -23.46 -22.29
CA ILE A 73 -12.07 -23.97 -21.06
C ILE A 73 -13.17 -24.56 -20.17
N LYS A 74 -13.19 -25.88 -20.07
CA LYS A 74 -14.07 -26.58 -19.15
C LYS A 74 -13.48 -26.62 -17.75
N ILE A 75 -14.28 -26.25 -16.76
CA ILE A 75 -13.93 -26.19 -15.34
C ILE A 75 -14.92 -26.98 -14.49
N PRO A 76 -14.53 -27.42 -13.27
CA PRO A 76 -15.48 -27.98 -12.33
C PRO A 76 -16.43 -26.89 -11.77
N SER A 77 -17.46 -27.33 -11.03
CA SER A 77 -18.55 -26.46 -10.56
C SER A 77 -18.23 -25.57 -9.35
N GLY A 78 -17.04 -25.69 -8.74
CA GLY A 78 -16.65 -24.93 -7.57
C GLY A 78 -17.44 -25.31 -6.30
N LYS A 79 -17.81 -26.59 -6.13
CA LYS A 79 -18.61 -27.05 -4.97
C LYS A 79 -17.80 -27.23 -3.68
N ASN A 80 -16.47 -27.24 -3.77
CA ASN A 80 -15.57 -27.30 -2.63
C ASN A 80 -14.23 -26.62 -2.95
N THR A 81 -13.36 -26.47 -1.96
CA THR A 81 -12.04 -25.81 -2.09
C THR A 81 -11.11 -26.47 -3.10
N GLU A 82 -11.11 -27.81 -3.18
CA GLU A 82 -10.27 -28.57 -4.14
C GLU A 82 -10.65 -28.25 -5.59
N GLU A 83 -11.95 -28.11 -5.87
CA GLU A 83 -12.41 -27.67 -7.19
C GLU A 83 -11.94 -26.25 -7.52
N PHE A 84 -11.92 -25.31 -6.57
CA PHE A 84 -11.38 -23.97 -6.82
C PHE A 84 -9.89 -23.98 -7.15
N TRP A 85 -9.09 -24.81 -6.47
CA TRP A 85 -7.68 -25.00 -6.83
C TRP A 85 -7.50 -25.61 -8.21
N THR A 86 -8.41 -26.51 -8.60
CA THR A 86 -8.44 -27.09 -9.95
C THR A 86 -8.79 -26.03 -10.99
N ILE A 87 -9.81 -25.19 -10.74
CA ILE A 87 -10.17 -24.04 -11.60
C ILE A 87 -8.95 -23.15 -11.79
N PHE A 88 -8.34 -22.71 -10.69
CA PHE A 88 -7.16 -21.86 -10.70
C PHE A 88 -6.03 -22.44 -11.54
N SER A 89 -5.68 -23.71 -11.31
CA SER A 89 -4.59 -24.39 -12.04
C SER A 89 -4.88 -24.50 -13.54
N LEU A 90 -6.14 -24.75 -13.92
CA LEU A 90 -6.56 -24.81 -15.31
C LEU A 90 -6.46 -23.44 -16.00
N LEU A 91 -6.93 -22.37 -15.36
CA LEU A 91 -6.88 -21.02 -15.90
C LEU A 91 -5.43 -20.55 -16.05
N ALA A 92 -4.61 -20.70 -15.00
CA ALA A 92 -3.20 -20.31 -15.01
C ALA A 92 -2.39 -21.05 -16.08
N LYS A 93 -2.71 -22.32 -16.36
CA LYS A 93 -2.02 -23.11 -17.38
C LYS A 93 -2.45 -22.77 -18.81
N LYS A 94 -3.75 -22.50 -19.03
CA LYS A 94 -4.32 -22.38 -20.38
C LYS A 94 -4.33 -20.96 -20.93
N ILE A 95 -4.41 -19.96 -20.06
CA ILE A 95 -4.54 -18.57 -20.48
C ILE A 95 -3.16 -17.93 -20.42
N LYS A 96 -2.64 -17.52 -21.57
CA LYS A 96 -1.38 -16.77 -21.67
C LYS A 96 -1.68 -15.29 -21.46
N LEU A 97 -1.14 -14.72 -20.39
CA LEU A 97 -1.47 -13.36 -19.95
C LEU A 97 -0.31 -12.37 -20.14
N THR A 98 0.88 -12.84 -20.54
CA THR A 98 2.06 -11.99 -20.76
C THR A 98 1.79 -10.97 -21.86
N ASN A 99 2.05 -9.70 -21.56
CA ASN A 99 1.80 -8.53 -22.41
C ASN A 99 0.35 -8.50 -22.98
N ALA A 100 -0.62 -8.88 -22.15
CA ALA A 100 -2.04 -8.90 -22.52
C ALA A 100 -2.82 -7.78 -21.83
N GLU A 101 -3.81 -7.25 -22.54
CA GLU A 101 -4.89 -6.44 -21.99
C GLU A 101 -6.11 -7.36 -21.84
N ILE A 102 -6.72 -7.40 -20.66
CA ILE A 102 -7.67 -8.45 -20.28
C ILE A 102 -8.98 -7.82 -19.82
N ALA A 103 -10.07 -8.27 -20.44
CA ALA A 103 -11.43 -8.02 -19.99
C ALA A 103 -12.07 -9.31 -19.48
N PHE A 104 -12.74 -9.24 -18.34
CA PHE A 104 -13.58 -10.32 -17.83
C PHE A 104 -15.06 -10.03 -18.07
N ASP A 105 -15.82 -11.01 -18.55
CA ASP A 105 -17.29 -10.96 -18.56
C ASP A 105 -17.82 -11.95 -17.53
N ILE A 106 -18.34 -11.40 -16.43
CA ILE A 106 -18.89 -12.18 -15.33
C ILE A 106 -20.41 -12.30 -15.36
N THR A 107 -21.09 -11.75 -16.37
CA THR A 107 -22.55 -11.67 -16.45
C THR A 107 -23.24 -13.01 -16.30
N HIS A 108 -22.76 -14.02 -17.02
CA HIS A 108 -23.35 -15.37 -17.05
C HIS A 108 -22.59 -16.37 -16.17
N SER A 109 -21.73 -15.87 -15.27
CA SER A 109 -21.07 -16.68 -14.24
C SER A 109 -22.09 -17.28 -13.28
N PHE A 110 -21.69 -18.34 -12.58
CA PHE A 110 -22.55 -19.01 -11.60
C PHE A 110 -21.98 -18.91 -10.18
N ARG A 111 -22.87 -18.67 -9.21
CA ARG A 111 -22.61 -18.75 -7.77
C ARG A 111 -21.37 -17.96 -7.32
N SER A 112 -20.36 -18.65 -6.81
CA SER A 112 -19.13 -18.11 -6.22
C SER A 112 -18.04 -17.76 -7.25
N ILE A 113 -18.24 -18.06 -8.54
CA ILE A 113 -17.25 -17.78 -9.58
C ILE A 113 -16.95 -16.27 -9.74
N PRO A 114 -17.92 -15.33 -9.72
CA PRO A 114 -17.62 -13.90 -9.74
C PRO A 114 -16.65 -13.47 -8.63
N PHE A 115 -16.83 -13.96 -7.41
CA PHE A 115 -15.91 -13.68 -6.30
C PHE A 115 -14.52 -14.26 -6.55
N PHE A 116 -14.46 -15.49 -7.07
CA PHE A 116 -13.20 -16.10 -7.47
C PHE A 116 -12.49 -15.28 -8.56
N VAL A 117 -13.21 -14.73 -9.55
CA VAL A 117 -12.64 -13.89 -10.61
C VAL A 117 -11.96 -12.66 -10.01
N VAL A 118 -12.60 -11.96 -9.06
CA VAL A 118 -11.99 -10.81 -8.39
C VAL A 118 -10.67 -11.21 -7.72
N ILE A 119 -10.64 -12.32 -6.98
CA ILE A 119 -9.41 -12.84 -6.34
C ILE A 119 -8.35 -13.19 -7.40
N PHE A 120 -8.77 -13.83 -8.49
CA PHE A 120 -7.88 -14.23 -9.58
C PHE A 120 -7.28 -13.02 -10.30
N THR A 121 -8.04 -11.93 -10.49
CA THR A 121 -7.51 -10.69 -11.09
C THR A 121 -6.37 -10.10 -10.26
N GLN A 122 -6.50 -10.12 -8.93
CA GLN A 122 -5.46 -9.65 -8.01
C GLN A 122 -4.21 -10.54 -8.10
N PHE A 123 -4.42 -11.85 -8.17
CA PHE A 123 -3.33 -12.79 -8.35
C PHE A 123 -2.57 -12.59 -9.67
N ILE A 124 -3.29 -12.34 -10.77
CA ILE A 124 -2.69 -12.03 -12.08
C ILE A 124 -1.87 -10.74 -12.00
N LYS A 125 -2.46 -9.66 -11.45
CA LYS A 125 -1.76 -8.38 -11.25
C LYS A 125 -0.43 -8.56 -10.51
N PHE A 126 -0.42 -9.43 -9.50
CA PHE A 126 0.77 -9.71 -8.69
C PHE A 126 1.85 -10.50 -9.46
N LEU A 127 1.48 -11.57 -10.18
CA LEU A 127 2.44 -12.45 -10.85
C LEU A 127 2.90 -11.95 -12.23
N GLU A 128 1.99 -11.41 -13.03
CA GLU A 128 2.25 -11.04 -14.42
C GLU A 128 2.15 -9.52 -14.57
N LYS A 129 3.22 -8.83 -14.21
CA LYS A 129 3.27 -7.36 -14.21
C LYS A 129 3.03 -6.72 -15.58
N SER A 130 3.22 -7.48 -16.66
CA SER A 130 2.95 -7.00 -18.03
C SER A 130 1.48 -7.10 -18.43
N ALA A 131 0.68 -7.91 -17.70
CA ALA A 131 -0.75 -8.01 -17.89
C ALA A 131 -1.48 -6.79 -17.32
N GLU A 132 -2.54 -6.38 -17.99
CA GLU A 132 -3.41 -5.29 -17.56
C GLU A 132 -4.85 -5.76 -17.55
N ILE A 133 -5.49 -5.66 -16.40
CA ILE A 133 -6.94 -5.88 -16.28
C ILE A 133 -7.62 -4.57 -16.60
N SER A 134 -8.12 -4.43 -17.84
CA SER A 134 -8.75 -3.21 -18.31
C SER A 134 -10.24 -3.14 -18.00
N HIS A 135 -10.94 -4.29 -17.97
CA HIS A 135 -12.39 -4.31 -17.71
C HIS A 135 -12.86 -5.54 -16.91
N ILE A 136 -13.91 -5.37 -16.12
CA ILE A 136 -14.68 -6.45 -15.49
C ILE A 136 -16.17 -6.17 -15.73
N PHE A 137 -16.68 -6.68 -16.85
CA PHE A 137 -18.05 -6.46 -17.29
C PHE A 137 -19.06 -7.34 -16.54
N TYR A 138 -20.16 -6.71 -16.15
CA TYR A 138 -21.32 -7.35 -15.54
C TYR A 138 -22.62 -6.79 -16.14
N GLY A 139 -23.45 -7.66 -16.71
CA GLY A 139 -24.79 -7.32 -17.16
C GLY A 139 -25.81 -7.33 -16.01
N HIS A 140 -26.30 -6.15 -15.63
CA HIS A 140 -27.42 -5.99 -14.72
C HIS A 140 -28.75 -6.12 -15.49
N LEU A 141 -29.43 -7.27 -15.36
CA LEU A 141 -30.68 -7.55 -16.05
C LEU A 141 -31.90 -7.03 -15.27
N ASP A 142 -32.68 -6.16 -15.90
CA ASP A 142 -34.02 -5.78 -15.48
C ASP A 142 -35.05 -6.69 -16.16
N TRP A 143 -35.54 -7.68 -15.39
CA TRP A 143 -36.49 -8.67 -15.88
C TRP A 143 -37.83 -8.06 -16.31
N LEU A 144 -38.21 -6.89 -15.80
CA LEU A 144 -39.48 -6.25 -16.15
C LEU A 144 -39.42 -5.59 -17.53
N LYS A 145 -38.23 -5.19 -17.97
CA LYS A 145 -38.01 -4.49 -19.24
C LYS A 145 -37.38 -5.35 -20.31
N GLU A 146 -36.89 -6.55 -19.96
CA GLU A 146 -36.08 -7.39 -20.85
C GLU A 146 -34.83 -6.64 -21.36
N GLU A 147 -34.30 -5.74 -20.52
CA GLU A 147 -33.13 -4.92 -20.81
C GLU A 147 -32.01 -5.24 -19.81
N SER A 148 -30.77 -5.29 -20.27
CA SER A 148 -29.61 -5.51 -19.42
C SER A 148 -28.58 -4.40 -19.59
N THR A 149 -28.25 -3.71 -18.50
CA THR A 149 -27.19 -2.68 -18.53
C THR A 149 -25.84 -3.33 -18.25
N ILE A 150 -24.90 -3.20 -19.18
CA ILE A 150 -23.50 -3.62 -18.97
C ILE A 150 -22.81 -2.57 -18.11
N ILE A 151 -22.28 -3.01 -16.98
CA ILE A 151 -21.54 -2.18 -16.01
C ILE A 151 -20.10 -2.68 -16.01
N ASP A 152 -19.14 -1.76 -16.07
CA ASP A 152 -17.74 -2.08 -15.84
C ASP A 152 -17.39 -1.89 -14.36
N LEU A 153 -16.99 -2.99 -13.72
CA LEU A 153 -16.62 -3.05 -12.31
C LEU A 153 -15.11 -2.91 -12.09
N GLN A 154 -14.29 -2.81 -13.15
CA GLN A 154 -12.86 -2.62 -13.01
C GLN A 154 -12.48 -1.44 -12.10
N PRO A 155 -13.15 -0.27 -12.16
CA PRO A 155 -12.82 0.86 -11.29
C PRO A 155 -12.92 0.54 -9.80
N LEU A 156 -13.78 -0.41 -9.41
CA LEU A 156 -13.92 -0.83 -8.02
C LEU A 156 -12.71 -1.64 -7.52
N THR A 157 -11.95 -2.25 -8.42
CA THR A 157 -10.73 -2.97 -8.04
C THR A 157 -9.62 -2.06 -7.53
N ALA A 158 -9.65 -0.77 -7.87
CA ALA A 158 -8.73 0.22 -7.32
C ALA A 158 -8.79 0.29 -5.79
N LEU A 159 -9.96 -0.01 -5.18
CA LEU A 159 -10.11 -0.08 -3.73
C LEU A 159 -9.16 -1.10 -3.09
N LEU A 160 -8.87 -2.20 -3.79
CA LEU A 160 -7.96 -3.23 -3.32
C LEU A 160 -6.51 -2.72 -3.33
N ASP A 161 -6.13 -1.97 -4.37
CA ASP A 161 -4.81 -1.34 -4.48
C ASP A 161 -4.62 -0.32 -3.34
N TRP A 162 -5.65 0.49 -3.04
CA TRP A 162 -5.64 1.38 -1.87
C TRP A 162 -5.47 0.57 -0.57
N LEU A 163 -6.28 -0.46 -0.34
CA LEU A 163 -6.19 -1.31 0.87
C LEU A 163 -4.78 -1.88 1.08
N GLU A 164 -4.10 -2.31 0.01
CA GLU A 164 -2.73 -2.78 0.08
C GLU A 164 -1.76 -1.67 0.53
N ALA A 165 -1.81 -0.50 -0.13
CA ALA A 165 -0.95 0.64 0.20
C ALA A 165 -1.12 1.10 1.65
N ILE A 166 -2.36 1.12 2.14
CA ILE A 166 -2.69 1.51 3.52
C ILE A 166 -2.20 0.46 4.50
N SER A 167 -2.36 -0.83 4.17
CA SER A 167 -1.85 -1.91 5.00
C SER A 167 -0.32 -1.87 5.09
N SER A 168 0.37 -1.49 4.01
CA SER A 168 1.83 -1.31 4.00
C SER A 168 2.24 -0.22 5.00
N LEU A 169 1.60 0.94 4.91
CA LEU A 169 1.82 2.04 5.85
C LEU A 169 1.58 1.63 7.31
N GLN A 170 0.44 1.01 7.61
CA GLN A 170 0.07 0.67 8.99
C GLN A 170 0.98 -0.39 9.61
N LYS A 171 1.53 -1.31 8.81
CA LYS A 171 2.34 -2.43 9.30
C LYS A 171 3.84 -2.17 9.26
N TYR A 172 4.29 -1.33 8.34
CA TYR A 172 5.70 -1.15 8.00
C TYR A 172 6.14 0.31 7.96
N GLY A 173 5.22 1.26 8.13
CA GLY A 173 5.53 2.69 8.01
C GLY A 173 5.93 3.11 6.60
N ASP A 174 5.61 2.29 5.59
CA ASP A 174 6.00 2.50 4.20
C ASP A 174 4.89 3.23 3.43
N LEU A 175 5.22 4.43 2.90
CA LEU A 175 4.29 5.27 2.16
C LEU A 175 4.44 5.13 0.64
N GLU A 176 5.38 4.31 0.14
CA GLU A 176 5.72 4.28 -1.29
C GLU A 176 4.49 3.96 -2.16
N GLY A 177 3.79 2.87 -1.87
CA GLY A 177 2.60 2.46 -2.63
C GLY A 177 1.49 3.52 -2.60
N LEU A 178 1.30 4.18 -1.45
CA LEU A 178 0.31 5.24 -1.31
C LEU A 178 0.66 6.47 -2.17
N CYS A 179 1.93 6.89 -2.14
CA CYS A 179 2.40 8.02 -2.94
C CYS A 179 2.24 7.75 -4.44
N GLN A 180 2.52 6.51 -4.88
CA GLN A 180 2.32 6.10 -6.27
C GLN A 180 0.86 6.15 -6.70
N LEU A 181 -0.06 5.66 -5.85
CA LEU A 181 -1.51 5.74 -6.11
C LEU A 181 -1.99 7.19 -6.18
N MET A 182 -1.64 8.01 -5.19
CA MET A 182 -2.04 9.42 -5.18
C MET A 182 -1.50 10.18 -6.40
N LYS A 183 -0.26 9.92 -6.80
CA LYS A 183 0.35 10.51 -8.00
C LYS A 183 -0.37 10.09 -9.28
N LYS A 184 -0.74 8.81 -9.41
CA LYS A 184 -1.53 8.29 -10.53
C LYS A 184 -2.89 8.98 -10.59
N THR A 185 -3.58 9.07 -9.46
CA THR A 185 -4.88 9.74 -9.36
C THR A 185 -4.79 11.24 -9.68
N ASP A 186 -3.76 11.98 -9.22
CA ASP A 186 -3.54 13.38 -9.63
C ASP A 186 -3.34 13.52 -11.15
N GLN A 187 -2.67 12.55 -11.79
CA GLN A 187 -2.50 12.55 -13.24
C GLN A 187 -3.81 12.28 -13.99
N GLU A 188 -4.67 11.40 -13.48
CA GLU A 188 -5.98 11.10 -14.03
C GLU A 188 -6.91 12.32 -13.92
N ILE A 189 -7.00 12.94 -12.74
CA ILE A 189 -7.79 14.17 -12.52
C ILE A 189 -7.38 15.28 -13.49
N ARG A 190 -6.06 15.48 -13.69
CA ARG A 190 -5.54 16.51 -14.61
C ARG A 190 -5.82 16.23 -16.09
N LYS A 191 -6.03 14.96 -16.47
CA LYS A 191 -6.41 14.59 -17.84
C LYS A 191 -7.89 14.86 -18.08
N GLU A 192 -8.72 14.59 -17.07
CA GLU A 192 -10.18 14.74 -17.16
C GLU A 192 -10.64 16.20 -16.97
N HIS A 193 -9.89 17.00 -16.21
CA HIS A 193 -10.24 18.39 -15.90
C HIS A 193 -9.16 19.41 -16.32
N SER A 194 -9.59 20.54 -16.90
CA SER A 194 -8.71 21.66 -17.25
C SER A 194 -8.22 22.42 -16.00
N PHE A 195 -6.95 22.85 -15.98
CA PHE A 195 -6.23 23.45 -14.83
C PHE A 195 -6.97 24.55 -14.02
N PRO A 196 -6.75 24.70 -12.69
CA PRO A 196 -6.03 23.85 -11.72
C PRO A 196 -6.98 23.24 -10.66
N VAL A 197 -7.30 21.95 -10.79
CA VAL A 197 -8.38 21.31 -10.01
C VAL A 197 -7.91 20.57 -8.73
N SER A 198 -6.65 20.14 -8.65
CA SER A 198 -6.12 19.26 -7.58
C SER A 198 -4.87 19.82 -6.87
N SER A 199 -4.82 21.12 -6.60
CA SER A 199 -3.59 21.76 -6.11
C SER A 199 -3.20 21.33 -4.69
N SER A 200 -4.17 21.18 -3.79
CA SER A 200 -3.91 20.82 -2.39
C SER A 200 -3.60 19.32 -2.28
N PHE A 201 -4.30 18.48 -3.02
CA PHE A 201 -4.03 17.05 -3.15
C PHE A 201 -2.63 16.77 -3.70
N LYS A 202 -2.21 17.54 -4.72
CA LYS A 202 -0.84 17.46 -5.24
C LYS A 202 0.21 17.84 -4.20
N LYS A 203 -0.07 18.86 -3.39
CA LYS A 203 0.83 19.26 -2.31
C LYS A 203 0.94 18.14 -1.28
N LEU A 204 -0.20 17.58 -0.84
CA LEU A 204 -0.25 16.46 0.12
C LEU A 204 0.63 15.28 -0.31
N TRP A 205 0.42 14.71 -1.51
CA TRP A 205 1.17 13.51 -1.88
C TRP A 205 2.68 13.75 -2.04
N ARG A 206 3.09 14.97 -2.45
CA ARG A 206 4.51 15.34 -2.51
C ARG A 206 5.14 15.48 -1.13
N THR A 207 4.41 16.06 -0.18
CA THR A 207 4.86 16.15 1.21
C THR A 207 4.96 14.75 1.83
N LEU A 208 4.04 13.83 1.51
CA LEU A 208 4.13 12.41 1.90
C LEU A 208 5.29 11.67 1.23
N GLU A 209 5.58 11.93 -0.05
CA GLU A 209 6.74 11.37 -0.76
C GLU A 209 8.06 11.82 -0.08
N THR A 210 8.11 13.08 0.36
CA THR A 210 9.24 13.64 1.11
C THR A 210 9.35 12.99 2.50
N LEU A 211 8.23 12.79 3.19
CA LEU A 211 8.17 12.08 4.47
C LEU A 211 8.71 10.65 4.34
N ASN A 212 8.31 9.95 3.28
CA ASN A 212 8.78 8.59 3.00
C ASN A 212 10.31 8.54 2.90
N GLY A 213 10.91 9.45 2.12
CA GLY A 213 12.37 9.51 1.96
C GLY A 213 13.09 9.82 3.27
N ILE A 214 12.59 10.79 4.05
CA ILE A 214 13.17 11.15 5.35
C ILE A 214 13.07 9.99 6.35
N ALA A 215 11.94 9.30 6.39
CA ALA A 215 11.73 8.14 7.26
C ALA A 215 12.64 6.96 6.86
N GLN A 216 12.76 6.66 5.56
CA GLN A 216 13.66 5.60 5.09
C GLN A 216 15.13 5.88 5.44
N MET A 217 15.56 7.13 5.32
CA MET A 217 16.94 7.56 5.61
C MET A 217 17.21 7.89 7.08
N THR A 218 16.18 7.85 7.95
CA THR A 218 16.29 8.24 9.37
C THR A 218 16.80 9.67 9.55
N PHE A 219 16.37 10.62 8.70
CA PHE A 219 16.74 12.04 8.79
C PHE A 219 15.90 12.78 9.83
N VAL A 220 16.04 12.35 11.09
CA VAL A 220 15.15 12.72 12.20
C VAL A 220 14.92 14.24 12.38
N PRO A 221 15.95 15.11 12.28
CA PRO A 221 15.75 16.55 12.43
C PRO A 221 14.72 17.16 11.45
N GLN A 222 14.53 16.54 10.29
CA GLN A 222 13.60 17.03 9.27
C GLN A 222 12.16 16.55 9.51
N LEU A 223 11.96 15.50 10.32
CA LEU A 223 10.63 14.94 10.57
C LEU A 223 9.72 15.92 11.34
N GLY A 224 10.26 16.67 12.30
CA GLY A 224 9.47 17.60 13.11
C GLY A 224 8.85 18.74 12.28
N GLN A 225 9.67 19.40 11.44
CA GLN A 225 9.19 20.47 10.55
C GLN A 225 8.16 19.93 9.54
N LEU A 226 8.43 18.77 8.95
CA LEU A 226 7.52 18.19 7.97
C LEU A 226 6.19 17.74 8.59
N ALA A 227 6.22 17.25 9.83
CA ALA A 227 5.01 16.94 10.57
C ALA A 227 4.13 18.18 10.79
N HIS A 228 4.73 19.35 11.03
CA HIS A 228 3.99 20.61 11.12
C HIS A 228 3.31 20.97 9.80
N GLU A 229 4.06 20.93 8.69
CA GLU A 229 3.52 21.20 7.35
C GLU A 229 2.37 20.23 6.99
N LEU A 230 2.53 18.94 7.29
CA LEU A 230 1.50 17.94 7.05
C LEU A 230 0.25 18.16 7.91
N ALA A 231 0.42 18.62 9.15
CA ALA A 231 -0.72 18.93 10.03
C ALA A 231 -1.56 20.08 9.45
N GLU A 232 -0.90 21.15 9.00
CA GLU A 232 -1.57 22.28 8.34
C GLU A 232 -2.28 21.85 7.05
N LEU A 233 -1.65 20.98 6.25
CA LEU A 233 -2.24 20.48 5.02
C LEU A 233 -3.48 19.63 5.26
N ILE A 234 -3.45 18.72 6.24
CA ILE A 234 -4.58 17.84 6.53
C ILE A 234 -5.78 18.61 7.09
N ASP A 235 -5.55 19.76 7.72
CA ASP A 235 -6.60 20.62 8.23
C ASP A 235 -7.13 21.63 7.19
N ASP A 236 -6.61 21.62 5.95
CA ASP A 236 -7.10 22.45 4.83
C ASP A 236 -8.46 21.95 4.32
N GLU A 237 -9.50 22.79 4.41
CA GLU A 237 -10.84 22.50 3.88
C GLU A 237 -10.81 22.18 2.39
N LYS A 238 -9.97 22.89 1.61
CA LYS A 238 -9.85 22.64 0.17
C LYS A 238 -9.31 21.24 -0.13
N LEU A 239 -8.39 20.74 0.70
CA LEU A 239 -7.91 19.37 0.57
C LEU A 239 -9.04 18.37 0.84
N ASN A 240 -9.86 18.61 1.86
CA ASN A 240 -10.98 17.72 2.19
C ASN A 240 -11.98 17.64 1.04
N ASP A 241 -12.34 18.77 0.43
CA ASP A 241 -13.20 18.82 -0.76
C ASP A 241 -12.59 18.04 -1.94
N GLU A 242 -11.31 18.27 -2.25
CA GLU A 242 -10.59 17.56 -3.32
C GLU A 242 -10.56 16.03 -3.04
N ILE A 243 -10.35 15.61 -1.79
CA ILE A 243 -10.32 14.19 -1.43
C ILE A 243 -11.72 13.56 -1.52
N GLU A 244 -12.77 14.22 -1.05
CA GLU A 244 -14.13 13.69 -1.11
C GLU A 244 -14.60 13.56 -2.56
N GLN A 245 -14.26 14.53 -3.40
CA GLN A 245 -14.65 14.55 -4.80
C GLN A 245 -13.90 13.51 -5.64
N TYR A 246 -12.58 13.39 -5.46
CA TYR A 246 -11.75 12.60 -6.39
C TYR A 246 -11.18 11.31 -5.78
N VAL A 247 -11.05 11.22 -4.46
CA VAL A 247 -10.28 10.15 -3.79
C VAL A 247 -11.00 9.63 -2.55
N LYS A 248 -12.27 9.22 -2.73
CA LYS A 248 -13.14 8.73 -1.66
C LYS A 248 -12.49 7.72 -0.69
N PRO A 249 -11.65 6.75 -1.11
CA PRO A 249 -11.03 5.81 -0.17
C PRO A 249 -10.13 6.49 0.87
N LEU A 250 -9.49 7.61 0.52
CA LEU A 250 -8.57 8.34 1.40
C LEU A 250 -9.32 9.03 2.56
N THR A 251 -10.59 9.42 2.35
CA THR A 251 -11.44 10.01 3.42
C THR A 251 -11.50 9.15 4.68
N LEU A 252 -11.48 7.82 4.53
CA LEU A 252 -11.60 6.88 5.65
C LEU A 252 -10.33 6.79 6.51
N ILE A 253 -9.22 7.39 6.06
CA ILE A 253 -7.87 7.12 6.56
C ILE A 253 -7.19 8.40 7.01
N LEU A 254 -7.64 9.56 6.50
CA LEU A 254 -7.21 10.86 6.99
C LEU A 254 -7.21 10.96 8.53
N PRO A 255 -8.19 10.41 9.27
CA PRO A 255 -8.13 10.43 10.74
C PRO A 255 -6.92 9.70 11.32
N GLU A 256 -6.52 8.56 10.75
CA GLU A 256 -5.35 7.80 11.20
C GLU A 256 -4.04 8.50 10.83
N PHE A 257 -3.97 9.12 9.64
CA PHE A 257 -2.87 10.00 9.26
C PHE A 257 -2.71 11.18 10.22
N LYS A 258 -3.82 11.85 10.55
CA LYS A 258 -3.85 12.96 11.49
C LYS A 258 -3.33 12.52 12.85
N LYS A 259 -3.79 11.38 13.38
CA LYS A 259 -3.26 10.81 14.64
C LYS A 259 -1.76 10.56 14.59
N LEU A 260 -1.26 9.98 13.50
CA LEU A 260 0.16 9.71 13.32
C LEU A 260 0.99 11.00 13.33
N ILE A 261 0.58 12.02 12.59
CA ILE A 261 1.30 13.30 12.52
C ILE A 261 1.28 14.02 13.87
N GLN A 262 0.13 14.02 14.56
CA GLN A 262 0.01 14.63 15.89
C GLN A 262 0.90 13.93 16.93
N ARG A 263 1.18 12.64 16.77
CA ARG A 263 2.10 11.90 17.65
C ARG A 263 3.50 12.51 17.67
N PHE A 264 3.97 13.07 16.55
CA PHE A 264 5.31 13.68 16.46
C PHE A 264 5.35 15.14 16.90
N LYS A 265 4.19 15.76 17.19
CA LYS A 265 4.10 17.13 17.68
C LYS A 265 4.22 17.14 19.21
N LYS A 266 5.45 17.07 19.72
CA LYS A 266 5.73 17.19 21.17
C LYS A 266 6.37 18.53 21.50
N GLU A 267 6.24 18.94 22.75
CA GLU A 267 6.78 20.21 23.25
C GLU A 267 8.32 20.19 23.32
N ASN A 268 8.92 19.02 23.57
CA ASN A 268 10.37 18.87 23.62
C ASN A 268 10.87 17.86 22.58
N GLU A 269 12.06 18.16 22.03
CA GLU A 269 12.69 17.35 20.98
C GLU A 269 12.95 15.91 21.46
N CYS A 270 13.32 15.71 22.73
CA CYS A 270 13.57 14.38 23.27
C CYS A 270 12.32 13.47 23.22
N GLU A 271 11.15 14.02 23.54
CA GLU A 271 9.86 13.34 23.43
C GLU A 271 9.53 13.01 21.98
N THR A 272 9.74 13.95 21.07
CA THR A 272 9.59 13.72 19.63
C THR A 272 10.47 12.56 19.16
N LEU A 273 11.76 12.55 19.53
CA LEU A 273 12.68 11.47 19.19
C LEU A 273 12.27 10.11 19.79
N LEU A 274 11.75 10.08 21.01
CA LEU A 274 11.25 8.85 21.63
C LEU A 274 10.00 8.31 20.91
N GLU A 275 9.10 9.18 20.48
CA GLU A 275 7.93 8.79 19.68
C GLU A 275 8.34 8.25 18.31
N ILE A 276 9.32 8.89 17.66
CA ILE A 276 9.87 8.43 16.38
C ILE A 276 10.55 7.06 16.53
N ALA A 277 11.32 6.86 17.61
CA ALA A 277 11.92 5.56 17.91
C ALA A 277 10.85 4.47 18.15
N GLY A 278 9.76 4.82 18.85
CA GLY A 278 8.60 3.95 19.03
C GLY A 278 7.92 3.60 17.71
N TRP A 279 7.68 4.59 16.87
CA TRP A 279 7.09 4.41 15.55
C TRP A 279 7.92 3.48 14.66
N TYR A 280 9.25 3.61 14.63
CA TYR A 280 10.09 2.66 13.91
C TYR A 280 9.95 1.23 14.45
N LEU A 281 9.90 1.03 15.77
CA LEU A 281 9.73 -0.32 16.35
C LEU A 281 8.38 -0.95 16.02
N GLU A 282 7.30 -0.17 16.14
CA GLU A 282 5.95 -0.61 15.79
C GLU A 282 5.87 -1.03 14.31
N ASN A 283 6.60 -0.31 13.46
CA ASN A 283 6.71 -0.56 12.03
C ASN A 283 7.82 -1.53 11.63
N LYS A 284 8.29 -2.38 12.56
CA LYS A 284 9.26 -3.46 12.31
C LYS A 284 10.63 -2.98 11.81
N ASN A 285 11.03 -1.77 12.20
CA ASN A 285 12.30 -1.12 11.89
C ASN A 285 13.19 -0.96 13.15
N PRO A 286 13.61 -2.06 13.81
CA PRO A 286 14.34 -1.99 15.09
C PRO A 286 15.74 -1.37 14.97
N THR A 287 16.36 -1.43 13.80
CA THR A 287 17.67 -0.82 13.55
C THR A 287 17.57 0.70 13.49
N GLN A 288 16.61 1.26 12.73
CA GLN A 288 16.35 2.71 12.77
C GLN A 288 16.00 3.16 14.18
N ALA A 289 15.17 2.41 14.91
CA ALA A 289 14.86 2.74 16.30
C ALA A 289 16.11 2.82 17.20
N LEU A 290 17.10 1.93 17.03
CA LEU A 290 18.37 2.02 17.76
C LEU A 290 19.20 3.26 17.39
N ILE A 291 19.17 3.66 16.11
CA ILE A 291 19.82 4.90 15.65
C ILE A 291 19.16 6.09 16.35
N VAL A 292 17.82 6.17 16.32
CA VAL A 292 17.08 7.27 16.95
C VAL A 292 17.30 7.28 18.47
N LEU A 293 17.20 6.14 19.16
CA LEU A 293 17.42 6.05 20.61
C LEU A 293 18.82 6.53 21.03
N ARG A 294 19.83 6.24 20.22
CA ARG A 294 21.18 6.74 20.44
C ARG A 294 21.19 8.26 20.36
N GLU A 295 20.63 8.84 19.30
CA GLU A 295 20.56 10.29 19.14
C GLU A 295 19.72 10.96 20.24
N THR A 296 18.66 10.31 20.72
CA THR A 296 17.83 10.80 21.83
C THR A 296 18.65 11.02 23.10
N ILE A 297 19.52 10.08 23.48
CA ILE A 297 20.33 10.19 24.69
C ILE A 297 21.32 11.36 24.59
N VAL A 298 21.95 11.53 23.42
CA VAL A 298 22.88 12.64 23.17
C VAL A 298 22.15 13.98 23.20
N THR A 299 21.00 14.07 22.53
CA THR A 299 20.17 15.28 22.51
C THR A 299 19.69 15.66 23.92
N TYR A 300 19.29 14.69 24.73
CA TYR A 300 18.88 14.94 26.13
C TYR A 300 20.03 15.51 26.97
N GLU A 301 21.22 14.91 26.90
CA GLU A 301 22.38 15.37 27.67
C GLU A 301 22.90 16.73 27.17
N ALA A 302 22.86 16.98 25.86
CA ALA A 302 23.19 18.29 25.29
C ALA A 302 22.23 19.36 25.81
N ALA A 303 20.92 19.13 25.72
CA ALA A 303 19.90 20.05 26.21
C ALA A 303 20.05 20.34 27.72
N LYS A 304 20.34 19.31 28.53
CA LYS A 304 20.59 19.46 29.97
C LYS A 304 21.79 20.36 30.29
N ARG A 305 22.78 20.44 29.39
CA ARG A 305 23.97 21.29 29.52
C ARG A 305 23.77 22.69 28.94
N GLY A 306 22.58 22.99 28.40
CA GLY A 306 22.31 24.25 27.70
C GLY A 306 23.02 24.36 26.35
N PHE A 307 23.43 23.23 25.76
CA PHE A 307 24.09 23.18 24.46
C PHE A 307 23.06 23.24 23.33
N ASP A 308 23.51 23.75 22.18
CA ASP A 308 22.77 23.61 20.93
C ASP A 308 22.76 22.13 20.54
N ILE A 309 21.55 21.56 20.48
CA ILE A 309 21.33 20.15 20.16
C ILE A 309 21.70 19.79 18.72
N TYR A 310 21.94 20.75 17.83
CA TYR A 310 22.37 20.53 16.45
C TYR A 310 23.84 20.90 16.19
N ASP A 311 24.52 21.58 17.12
CA ASP A 311 25.94 21.91 16.97
C ASP A 311 26.81 20.66 17.10
N LYS A 312 27.57 20.36 16.04
CA LYS A 312 28.38 19.15 15.97
C LYS A 312 29.45 19.09 17.07
N ASN A 313 30.14 20.20 17.33
CA ASN A 313 31.26 20.21 18.28
C ASN A 313 30.76 19.98 19.71
N GLN A 314 29.64 20.60 20.07
CA GLN A 314 29.01 20.44 21.37
C GLN A 314 28.47 19.02 21.57
N ARG A 315 27.89 18.42 20.52
CA ARG A 315 27.47 17.01 20.54
C ARG A 315 28.66 16.06 20.70
N ASP A 316 29.76 16.29 20.00
CA ASP A 316 30.98 15.47 20.10
C ASP A 316 31.53 15.45 21.54
N ILE A 317 31.45 16.57 22.26
CA ILE A 317 31.81 16.65 23.69
C ILE A 317 30.89 15.73 24.53
N VAL A 318 29.56 15.85 24.36
CA VAL A 318 28.58 15.03 25.10
C VAL A 318 28.84 13.55 24.85
N GLU A 319 29.08 13.16 23.60
CA GLU A 319 29.35 11.78 23.22
C GLU A 319 30.63 11.23 23.83
N ARG A 320 31.71 12.04 23.85
CA ARG A 320 32.97 11.66 24.46
C ARG A 320 32.79 11.40 25.95
N ASP A 321 32.17 12.34 26.66
CA ASP A 321 31.96 12.24 28.10
C ASP A 321 31.10 11.02 28.44
N LEU A 322 30.01 10.79 27.69
CA LEU A 322 29.17 9.60 27.83
C LEU A 322 30.00 8.32 27.62
N ASN A 323 30.90 8.28 26.63
CA ASN A 323 31.73 7.12 26.34
C ASN A 323 32.81 6.85 27.40
N GLU A 324 33.37 7.89 28.02
CA GLU A 324 34.39 7.76 29.08
C GLU A 324 33.83 7.04 30.31
N VAL A 325 32.59 7.36 30.70
CA VAL A 325 32.00 6.85 31.95
C VAL A 325 31.07 5.65 31.76
N ARG A 326 30.73 5.26 30.53
CA ARG A 326 29.68 4.25 30.24
C ARG A 326 29.87 2.88 30.89
N ARG A 327 31.13 2.48 31.19
CA ARG A 327 31.46 1.16 31.77
C ARG A 327 31.68 1.20 33.28
N THR A 328 31.96 2.37 33.83
CA THR A 328 32.40 2.55 35.22
C THR A 328 31.32 3.22 36.08
N SER A 329 30.50 4.08 35.48
CA SER A 329 29.46 4.80 36.19
C SER A 329 28.26 3.93 36.58
N SER A 330 27.74 4.15 37.79
CA SER A 330 26.52 3.53 38.30
C SER A 330 25.23 4.24 37.85
N GLU A 331 25.34 5.49 37.38
CA GLU A 331 24.22 6.33 36.93
C GLU A 331 23.32 5.64 35.89
N PRO A 332 21.98 5.74 36.03
CA PRO A 332 21.03 5.08 35.11
C PRO A 332 21.24 5.45 33.64
N ILE A 333 21.50 6.73 33.33
CA ILE A 333 21.67 7.20 31.95
C ILE A 333 22.95 6.65 31.30
N HIS A 334 24.05 6.53 32.05
CA HIS A 334 25.30 5.96 31.55
C HIS A 334 25.16 4.45 31.27
N LYS A 335 24.43 3.72 32.13
CA LYS A 335 24.08 2.32 31.88
C LYS A 335 23.18 2.15 30.66
N LEU A 336 22.22 3.05 30.48
CA LEU A 336 21.35 3.06 29.29
C LEU A 336 22.18 3.31 28.02
N TRP A 337 23.04 4.33 28.02
CA TRP A 337 23.94 4.65 26.92
C TRP A 337 24.80 3.45 26.51
N ASN A 338 25.44 2.77 27.46
CA ASN A 338 26.22 1.58 27.16
C ASN A 338 25.37 0.49 26.46
N GLN A 339 24.16 0.22 26.98
CA GLN A 339 23.29 -0.81 26.41
C GLN A 339 22.78 -0.47 25.00
N VAL A 340 22.48 0.81 24.74
CA VAL A 340 22.02 1.30 23.44
C VAL A 340 23.16 1.27 22.42
N ILE A 341 24.35 1.78 22.77
CA ILE A 341 25.51 1.78 21.87
C ILE A 341 25.96 0.37 21.52
N ASP A 342 26.02 -0.54 22.49
CA ASP A 342 26.37 -1.93 22.22
C ASP A 342 25.38 -2.56 21.22
N ALA A 343 24.07 -2.40 21.46
CA ALA A 343 23.04 -2.93 20.55
C ALA A 343 23.07 -2.28 19.16
N ARG A 344 23.28 -0.96 19.08
CA ARG A 344 23.36 -0.21 17.82
C ARG A 344 24.60 -0.61 17.02
N ASN A 345 25.76 -0.78 17.66
CA ASN A 345 26.99 -1.17 16.98
C ASN A 345 26.93 -2.60 16.44
N ASP A 346 26.29 -3.51 17.18
CA ASP A 346 26.06 -4.88 16.72
C ASP A 346 25.33 -4.90 15.36
N VAL A 347 24.24 -4.13 15.22
CA VAL A 347 23.47 -4.05 13.98
C VAL A 347 24.17 -3.21 12.90
N ALA A 348 24.83 -2.11 13.26
CA ALA A 348 25.52 -1.22 12.31
C ALA A 348 26.71 -1.90 11.62
N HIS A 349 27.37 -2.85 12.31
CA HIS A 349 28.44 -3.65 11.72
C HIS A 349 27.97 -5.01 11.20
N ALA A 350 26.65 -5.20 11.05
CA ALA A 350 26.02 -6.44 10.59
C ALA A 350 26.53 -7.71 11.32
N LEU A 351 26.90 -7.56 12.60
CA LEU A 351 27.51 -8.63 13.40
C LEU A 351 28.73 -9.33 12.75
N MET A 352 29.45 -8.63 11.86
CA MET A 352 30.64 -9.18 11.16
C MET A 352 31.79 -9.54 12.10
N LYS A 353 31.76 -9.06 13.34
CA LYS A 353 32.59 -9.62 14.42
C LYS A 353 32.06 -11.03 14.69
N LYS A 354 32.73 -12.05 14.14
CA LYS A 354 32.49 -13.48 14.42
C LYS A 354 32.62 -13.75 15.92
N THR A 355 31.59 -13.40 16.68
CA THR A 355 31.44 -13.78 18.07
C THR A 355 30.87 -15.18 18.04
N GLY A 356 31.48 -16.15 18.71
CA GLY A 356 30.96 -17.53 18.81
C GLY A 356 29.63 -17.63 19.56
N LYS A 357 28.86 -16.54 19.68
CA LYS A 357 27.57 -16.46 20.35
C LYS A 357 26.46 -16.71 19.33
N ASN A 358 25.56 -17.63 19.65
CA ASN A 358 24.32 -17.79 18.91
C ASN A 358 23.41 -16.58 19.21
N ILE A 359 23.22 -15.69 18.22
CA ILE A 359 22.43 -14.47 18.37
C ILE A 359 21.04 -14.73 17.81
N ASP A 360 20.04 -14.68 18.70
CA ASP A 360 18.62 -14.82 18.35
C ASP A 360 18.01 -13.47 17.95
N ALA A 361 17.52 -13.35 16.72
CA ALA A 361 16.98 -12.11 16.17
C ALA A 361 15.74 -11.61 16.95
N ASN A 362 14.88 -12.52 17.42
CA ASN A 362 13.69 -12.18 18.20
C ASN A 362 14.06 -11.61 19.58
N ARG A 363 15.13 -12.12 20.20
CA ARG A 363 15.69 -11.62 21.45
C ARG A 363 16.34 -10.25 21.23
N ALA A 364 17.02 -10.04 20.12
CA ALA A 364 17.58 -8.74 19.75
C ALA A 364 16.46 -7.69 19.57
N SER A 365 15.41 -8.00 18.81
CA SER A 365 14.26 -7.10 18.64
C SER A 365 13.56 -6.78 19.98
N ARG A 366 13.30 -7.78 20.82
CA ARG A 366 12.75 -7.56 22.18
C ARG A 366 13.67 -6.72 23.07
N LYS A 367 15.00 -6.80 22.87
CA LYS A 367 15.95 -5.94 23.59
C LYS A 367 15.74 -4.47 23.21
N VAL A 368 15.50 -4.15 21.94
CA VAL A 368 15.25 -2.76 21.50
C VAL A 368 13.98 -2.19 22.16
N TRP A 369 12.88 -2.96 22.21
CA TRP A 369 11.68 -2.56 22.96
C TRP A 369 11.96 -2.25 24.44
N ARG A 370 12.75 -3.08 25.11
CA ARG A 370 13.15 -2.80 26.51
C ARG A 370 13.99 -1.54 26.64
N LEU A 371 14.87 -1.26 25.66
CA LEU A 371 15.69 -0.05 25.65
C LEU A 371 14.84 1.20 25.42
N LEU A 372 13.84 1.14 24.54
CA LEU A 372 12.86 2.22 24.38
C LEU A 372 12.15 2.51 25.71
N ASN A 373 11.57 1.49 26.34
CA ASN A 373 10.84 1.65 27.61
C ASN A 373 11.74 2.23 28.72
N LYS A 374 12.99 1.76 28.82
CA LYS A 374 13.97 2.32 29.77
C LYS A 374 14.30 3.78 29.44
N SER A 375 14.45 4.12 28.16
CA SER A 375 14.73 5.49 27.72
C SER A 375 13.58 6.42 28.09
N GLN A 376 12.33 6.02 27.84
CA GLN A 376 11.15 6.77 28.27
C GLN A 376 11.13 6.96 29.80
N GLN A 377 11.40 5.92 30.58
CA GLN A 377 11.41 6.00 32.05
C GLN A 377 12.49 6.93 32.60
N ILE A 378 13.70 6.93 32.02
CA ILE A 378 14.83 7.73 32.50
C ILE A 378 14.71 9.17 32.02
N LEU A 379 14.48 9.38 30.73
CA LEU A 379 14.55 10.70 30.10
C LEU A 379 13.31 11.55 30.41
N LEU A 380 12.10 10.97 30.44
CA LEU A 380 10.88 11.73 30.74
C LEU A 380 10.71 12.04 32.23
N LYS A 381 11.21 11.18 33.13
CA LYS A 381 11.24 11.50 34.57
C LYS A 381 12.26 12.59 34.88
N GLY A 382 13.43 12.57 34.22
CA GLY A 382 14.46 13.58 34.35
C GLY A 382 14.04 14.96 33.82
N ALA A 383 13.34 15.00 32.67
CA ALA A 383 12.83 16.25 32.08
C ALA A 383 11.89 17.04 33.00
N LYS A 384 11.02 16.34 33.77
CA LYS A 384 10.11 16.98 34.74
C LYS A 384 10.82 17.66 35.92
N HIS A 385 12.09 17.32 36.19
CA HIS A 385 12.89 17.93 37.26
C HIS A 385 13.79 19.06 36.75
N ALA A 386 14.09 19.11 35.45
CA ALA A 386 14.93 20.14 34.84
C ALA A 386 14.17 21.47 34.57
N GLY A 387 12.85 21.43 34.39
CA GLY A 387 12.01 22.64 34.18
C GLY A 387 11.59 23.38 35.46
N ARG A 388 12.26 23.17 36.60
CA ARG A 388 11.94 23.79 37.90
C ARG A 388 13.06 24.65 38.49
N ASN A 389 14.14 24.90 37.76
CA ASN A 389 15.22 25.78 38.20
C ASN A 389 15.29 27.05 37.36
#